data_AF-A0A2A2I5Q9-F1
#
_entry.id   AF-A0A2A2I5Q9-F1
#
_cell.length_a   1.000
_cell.length_b   1.000
_cell.length_c   1.000
_cell.angle_alpha   90.00
_cell.angle_beta   90.00
_cell.angle_gamma   90.00
#
_symmetry.space_group_name_H-M   'P 1'
#
loop_
_entity.id
_entity.type
_entity.pdbx_description
1 polymer ?
#
loop_
_entity_poly.entity_id
_entity_poly.type
_entity_poly.pdbx_seq_one_letter_code
_entity_poly.pdbx_strand_id
1 'polypeptide(L)'
;MAMLKALWRRTTGQSLFHACNDDRGEVNLSEDLTHTGRYHLERLQTLLELRFHQAFDSDQNSGMRRLIHFASRIQDQDIQRELLLLYLNCPPSLQEYLRSDDLIEAGHYIHQHASN
;
A
#
# COMPACT_ATOMS: atom_id res chain seq x y z
N MET A 1 -2.42 11.72 20.46
CA MET A 1 -1.82 11.12 19.24
C MET A 1 -0.79 10.00 19.51
N ALA A 2 -0.79 9.31 20.68
CA ALA A 2 0.21 8.26 20.97
C ALA A 2 -0.33 6.82 20.79
N MET A 3 -1.65 6.63 20.88
CA MET A 3 -2.26 5.30 20.94
C MET A 3 -2.26 4.57 19.59
N LEU A 4 -2.41 5.30 18.47
CA LEU A 4 -2.36 4.73 17.11
C LEU A 4 -0.95 4.24 16.75
N LYS A 5 0.10 4.99 17.11
CA LYS A 5 1.51 4.55 16.92
C LYS A 5 1.82 3.32 17.76
N ALA A 6 1.28 3.25 18.98
CA ALA A 6 1.44 2.09 19.86
C ALA A 6 0.67 0.87 19.32
N LEU A 7 -0.54 1.06 18.77
CA LEU A 7 -1.29 -0.02 18.13
C LEU A 7 -0.55 -0.53 16.89
N TRP A 8 -0.06 0.37 16.02
CA TRP A 8 0.73 -0.01 14.85
C TRP A 8 1.96 -0.82 15.23
N ARG A 9 2.75 -0.38 16.23
CA ARG A 9 3.91 -1.14 16.72
C ARG A 9 3.53 -2.48 17.36
N ARG A 10 2.35 -2.57 17.99
CA ARG A 10 1.86 -3.79 18.66
C ARG A 10 1.29 -4.82 17.68
N THR A 11 0.70 -4.38 16.57
CA THR A 11 0.16 -5.27 15.54
C THR A 11 1.23 -5.67 14.50
N THR A 12 2.29 -4.87 14.30
CA THR A 12 3.41 -5.18 13.39
C THR A 12 4.57 -5.95 14.04
N GLY A 13 4.40 -6.45 15.26
CA GLY A 13 5.19 -7.54 15.86
C GLY A 13 6.64 -7.63 15.39
N GLN A 14 7.50 -6.74 15.89
CA GLN A 14 8.94 -6.89 15.72
C GLN A 14 9.42 -8.02 16.63
N SER A 15 9.52 -9.25 16.10
CA SER A 15 10.45 -10.27 16.59
C SER A 15 10.63 -11.39 15.55
N LEU A 16 11.87 -11.50 15.06
CA LEU A 16 12.49 -12.70 14.49
C LEU A 16 11.92 -13.26 13.17
N PHE A 17 12.10 -12.54 12.06
CA PHE A 17 12.38 -13.25 10.80
C PHE A 17 13.64 -12.67 10.15
N HIS A 18 14.48 -13.62 9.79
CA HIS A 18 15.88 -13.49 9.42
C HIS A 18 16.07 -12.54 8.25
N ALA A 19 17.09 -11.67 8.34
CA ALA A 19 17.77 -11.20 7.16
C ALA A 19 18.45 -12.40 6.49
N CYS A 20 17.74 -13.07 5.57
CA CYS A 20 18.34 -13.99 4.62
C CYS A 20 18.27 -13.35 3.23
N ASN A 21 19.46 -13.08 2.72
CA ASN A 21 19.73 -12.62 1.36
C ASN A 21 19.09 -13.53 0.30
N ASP A 22 18.64 -12.87 -0.76
CA ASP A 22 18.83 -13.28 -2.16
C ASP A 22 18.29 -14.65 -2.60
N ASP A 23 16.96 -14.72 -2.74
CA ASP A 23 16.28 -15.51 -3.78
C ASP A 23 14.84 -14.97 -3.95
N ARG A 24 14.70 -13.66 -4.26
CA ARG A 24 13.37 -13.08 -4.46
C ARG A 24 12.82 -13.56 -5.79
N GLY A 25 12.14 -14.71 -5.77
CA GLY A 25 11.09 -15.00 -6.74
C GLY A 25 10.28 -13.71 -6.93
N GLU A 26 10.17 -13.27 -8.18
CA GLU A 26 9.61 -11.97 -8.52
C GLU A 26 8.22 -11.85 -7.89
N VAL A 27 8.07 -10.92 -6.93
CA VAL A 27 6.80 -10.73 -6.20
C VAL A 27 5.69 -10.45 -7.20
N ASN A 28 4.70 -11.35 -7.23
CA ASN A 28 3.63 -11.33 -8.19
C ASN A 28 2.37 -10.77 -7.55
N LEU A 29 2.23 -9.44 -7.54
CA LEU A 29 1.09 -8.73 -6.94
C LEU A 29 -0.27 -9.34 -7.33
N SER A 30 -0.43 -9.74 -8.60
CA SER A 30 -1.70 -10.32 -9.07
C SER A 30 -2.05 -11.64 -8.38
N GLU A 31 -1.06 -12.49 -8.16
CA GLU A 31 -1.22 -13.80 -7.51
C GLU A 31 -1.22 -13.69 -5.99
N ASP A 32 -0.40 -12.80 -5.43
CA ASP A 32 -0.14 -12.69 -3.98
C ASP A 32 -1.17 -11.84 -3.23
N LEU A 33 -1.98 -11.04 -3.94
CA LEU A 33 -3.05 -10.26 -3.32
C LEU A 33 -4.17 -11.16 -2.80
N THR A 34 -4.56 -10.92 -1.55
CA THR A 34 -5.77 -11.50 -0.97
C THR A 34 -7.01 -11.00 -1.71
N HIS A 35 -8.14 -11.72 -1.60
CA HIS A 35 -9.40 -11.29 -2.19
C HIS A 35 -9.80 -9.86 -1.75
N THR A 36 -9.66 -9.55 -0.46
CA THR A 36 -9.91 -8.21 0.08
C THR A 36 -8.89 -7.19 -0.41
N GLY A 37 -7.62 -7.58 -0.56
CA GLY A 37 -6.59 -6.76 -1.19
C GLY A 37 -6.97 -6.36 -2.62
N ARG A 38 -7.41 -7.33 -3.45
CA ARG A 38 -7.89 -7.07 -4.82
C ARG A 38 -9.05 -6.09 -4.86
N TYR A 39 -10.03 -6.27 -3.97
CA TYR A 39 -11.16 -5.33 -3.84
C TYR A 39 -10.71 -3.89 -3.58
N HIS A 40 -9.74 -3.68 -2.67
CA HIS A 40 -9.22 -2.34 -2.40
C HIS A 40 -8.39 -1.78 -3.57
N LEU A 41 -7.68 -2.62 -4.31
CA LEU A 41 -6.96 -2.21 -5.53
C LEU A 41 -7.95 -1.72 -6.62
N GLU A 42 -9.02 -2.47 -6.88
CA GLU A 42 -10.07 -2.09 -7.85
C GLU A 42 -10.75 -0.78 -7.46
N ARG A 43 -11.06 -0.61 -6.16
CA ARG A 43 -11.67 0.62 -5.66
C ARG A 43 -10.71 1.80 -5.76
N LEU A 44 -9.43 1.60 -5.47
CA LEU A 44 -8.39 2.61 -5.64
C LEU A 44 -8.26 3.02 -7.11
N GLN A 45 -8.24 2.06 -8.04
CA GLN A 45 -8.24 2.34 -9.48
C GLN A 45 -9.42 3.22 -9.89
N THR A 46 -10.63 2.85 -9.44
CA THR A 46 -11.85 3.60 -9.75
C THR A 46 -11.77 5.04 -9.25
N LEU A 47 -11.23 5.27 -8.04
CA LEU A 47 -11.04 6.63 -7.51
C LEU A 47 -10.07 7.46 -8.37
N LEU A 48 -8.97 6.84 -8.81
CA LEU A 48 -7.98 7.51 -9.66
C LEU A 48 -8.54 7.84 -11.04
N GLU A 49 -9.30 6.94 -11.64
CA GLU A 49 -9.95 7.16 -12.93
C GLU A 49 -10.97 8.31 -12.84
N LEU A 50 -11.86 8.28 -11.84
CA LEU A 50 -12.91 9.29 -11.70
C LEU A 50 -12.39 10.70 -11.37
N ARG A 51 -11.31 10.81 -10.58
CA ARG A 51 -10.81 12.11 -10.10
C ARG A 51 -9.66 12.66 -10.94
N PHE A 52 -8.81 11.79 -11.48
CA PHE A 52 -7.58 12.17 -12.17
C PHE A 52 -7.56 11.76 -13.65
N HIS A 53 -8.58 11.06 -14.14
CA HIS A 53 -8.65 10.57 -15.53
C HIS A 53 -7.44 9.70 -15.90
N GLN A 54 -6.87 9.01 -14.91
CA GLN A 54 -5.73 8.11 -15.06
C GLN A 54 -6.24 6.66 -14.97
N ALA A 55 -6.12 5.94 -16.08
CA ALA A 55 -6.42 4.51 -16.14
C ALA A 55 -5.13 3.71 -16.01
N PHE A 56 -5.20 2.61 -15.26
CA PHE A 56 -4.10 1.69 -15.07
C PHE A 56 -4.55 0.28 -15.46
N ASP A 57 -3.69 -0.45 -16.16
CA ASP A 57 -3.91 -1.88 -16.41
C ASP A 57 -3.52 -2.68 -15.16
N SER A 58 -4.45 -2.75 -14.20
CA SER A 58 -4.21 -3.45 -12.94
C SER A 58 -4.21 -4.97 -13.08
N ASP A 59 -4.53 -5.55 -14.23
CA ASP A 59 -4.43 -7.01 -14.42
C ASP A 59 -2.96 -7.47 -14.48
N GLN A 60 -2.06 -6.55 -14.85
CA GLN A 60 -0.62 -6.78 -14.91
C GLN A 60 0.10 -6.20 -13.69
N ASN A 61 1.09 -6.94 -13.15
CA ASN A 61 1.94 -6.48 -12.04
C ASN A 61 2.54 -5.08 -12.29
N SER A 62 2.99 -4.81 -13.51
CA SER A 62 3.59 -3.52 -13.86
C SER A 62 2.59 -2.36 -13.77
N GLY A 63 1.32 -2.60 -14.08
CA GLY A 63 0.26 -1.60 -13.94
C GLY A 63 -0.18 -1.44 -12.49
N MET A 64 -0.28 -2.53 -11.73
CA MET A 64 -0.52 -2.47 -10.28
C MET A 64 0.55 -1.63 -9.55
N ARG A 65 1.84 -1.85 -9.85
CA ARG A 65 2.94 -1.06 -9.26
C ARG A 65 2.82 0.43 -9.60
N ARG A 66 2.54 0.74 -10.86
CA ARG A 66 2.34 2.13 -11.32
C ARG A 66 1.15 2.80 -10.64
N LEU A 67 0.04 2.08 -10.49
CA LEU A 67 -1.15 2.55 -9.78
C LEU A 67 -0.82 2.88 -8.32
N ILE A 68 -0.21 1.95 -7.60
CA ILE A 68 0.14 2.10 -6.18
C ILE A 68 1.11 3.29 -5.98
N HIS A 69 2.14 3.37 -6.83
CA HIS A 69 3.10 4.47 -6.79
C HIS A 69 2.48 5.83 -7.14
N PHE A 70 1.52 5.86 -8.07
CA PHE A 70 0.79 7.10 -8.37
C PHE A 70 -0.10 7.52 -7.19
N ALA A 71 -0.85 6.57 -6.62
CA ALA A 71 -1.73 6.80 -5.48
C ALA A 71 -0.99 7.31 -4.24
N SER A 72 0.20 6.79 -3.95
CA SER A 72 0.96 7.15 -2.74
C SER A 72 1.37 8.62 -2.69
N ARG A 73 1.44 9.28 -3.85
CA ARG A 73 1.82 10.70 -3.99
C ARG A 73 0.63 11.66 -3.90
N ILE A 74 -0.59 11.16 -3.80
CA ILE A 74 -1.82 11.97 -3.82
C ILE A 74 -2.31 12.21 -2.39
N GLN A 75 -2.49 13.47 -2.00
CA GLN A 75 -2.94 13.84 -0.64
C GLN A 75 -4.48 13.81 -0.44
N ASP A 76 -5.18 13.10 -1.31
CA ASP A 76 -6.63 12.92 -1.23
C ASP A 76 -7.00 11.88 -0.17
N GLN A 77 -7.90 12.23 0.75
CA GLN A 77 -8.25 11.40 1.90
C GLN A 77 -8.82 10.02 1.50
N ASP A 78 -9.65 9.95 0.47
CA ASP A 78 -10.27 8.68 0.06
C ASP A 78 -9.24 7.77 -0.62
N ILE A 79 -8.33 8.36 -1.41
CA ILE A 79 -7.22 7.64 -2.03
C ILE A 79 -6.27 7.09 -0.96
N GLN A 80 -5.89 7.92 0.02
CA GLN A 80 -5.03 7.51 1.12
C GLN A 80 -5.68 6.42 1.97
N ARG A 81 -6.99 6.51 2.22
CA ARG A 81 -7.76 5.47 2.91
C ARG A 81 -7.73 4.16 2.16
N GLU A 82 -8.03 4.14 0.87
CA GLU A 82 -8.06 2.90 0.09
C GLU A 82 -6.66 2.30 -0.08
N LEU A 83 -5.64 3.14 -0.28
CA LEU A 83 -4.25 2.68 -0.34
C LEU A 83 -3.80 2.04 0.98
N LEU A 84 -4.19 2.61 2.12
CA LEU A 84 -3.91 2.01 3.42
C LEU A 84 -4.64 0.68 3.61
N LEU A 85 -5.91 0.60 3.23
CA LEU A 85 -6.70 -0.64 3.34
C LEU A 85 -6.16 -1.74 2.42
N LEU A 86 -5.72 -1.39 1.21
CA LEU A 86 -4.99 -2.30 0.32
C LEU A 86 -3.75 -2.85 1.03
N TYR A 87 -2.89 -1.96 1.53
CA TYR A 87 -1.64 -2.32 2.20
C TYR A 87 -1.87 -3.25 3.41
N LEU A 88 -2.84 -2.94 4.27
CA LEU A 88 -3.14 -3.75 5.47
C LEU A 88 -3.71 -5.15 5.15
N ASN A 89 -4.31 -5.32 3.97
CA ASN A 89 -4.84 -6.61 3.50
C ASN A 89 -3.85 -7.39 2.63
N CYS A 90 -2.63 -6.88 2.43
CA CYS A 90 -1.55 -7.61 1.77
C CYS A 90 -0.88 -8.60 2.76
N PRO A 91 -0.40 -9.77 2.30
CA PRO A 91 0.42 -10.65 3.14
C PRO A 91 1.73 -9.94 3.57
N PRO A 92 2.38 -10.39 4.67
CA PRO A 92 3.55 -9.72 5.23
C PRO A 92 4.70 -9.52 4.23
N SER A 93 4.97 -10.52 3.38
CA SER A 93 5.99 -10.44 2.32
C SER A 93 5.71 -9.31 1.32
N LEU A 94 4.44 -9.15 0.94
CA LEU A 94 4.01 -8.13 0.00
C LEU A 94 4.03 -6.73 0.63
N GLN A 95 3.66 -6.63 1.91
CA GLN A 95 3.79 -5.37 2.67
C GLN A 95 5.24 -4.90 2.75
N GLU A 96 6.18 -5.81 2.98
CA GLU A 96 7.60 -5.51 2.98
C GLU A 96 8.09 -5.08 1.59
N TYR A 97 7.67 -5.81 0.55
CA TYR A 97 7.95 -5.44 -0.85
C TYR A 97 7.50 -4.01 -1.17
N LEU A 98 6.24 -3.68 -0.89
CA LEU A 98 5.66 -2.35 -1.14
C LEU A 98 6.35 -1.22 -0.36
N ARG A 99 6.91 -1.52 0.81
CA ARG A 99 7.67 -0.55 1.61
C ARG A 99 9.11 -0.39 1.13
N SER A 100 9.73 -1.46 0.64
CA SER A 100 11.16 -1.49 0.25
C SER A 100 11.45 -0.87 -1.11
N ASP A 101 10.46 -0.82 -2.00
CA ASP A 101 10.61 -0.41 -3.40
C ASP A 101 10.26 1.09 -3.62
N ASP A 102 10.28 1.90 -2.54
CA ASP A 102 9.83 3.31 -2.51
C ASP A 102 8.41 3.57 -3.07
N LEU A 103 7.60 2.52 -3.28
CA LEU A 103 6.25 2.63 -3.83
C LEU A 103 5.29 3.35 -2.88
N ILE A 104 5.52 3.21 -1.58
CA ILE A 104 4.71 3.75 -0.47
C ILE A 104 5.65 4.60 0.37
N GLU A 105 5.69 5.91 0.10
CA GLU A 105 6.53 6.83 0.86
C GLU A 105 5.98 6.98 2.29
N ALA A 106 6.73 6.49 3.27
CA ALA A 106 6.30 6.44 4.67
C ALA A 106 5.92 7.81 5.29
N GLY A 107 6.30 8.92 4.64
CA GLY A 107 6.01 10.29 5.08
C GLY A 107 4.63 10.84 4.67
N HIS A 108 3.93 10.22 3.71
CA HIS A 108 2.74 10.81 3.10
C HIS A 108 1.39 10.43 3.75
N TYR A 109 1.36 9.42 4.62
CA TYR A 109 0.10 8.88 5.14
C TYR A 109 -0.55 9.70 6.27
N ILE A 110 0.17 10.62 6.94
CA ILE A 110 -0.32 11.28 8.16
C ILE A 110 0.20 12.72 8.33
N HIS A 111 -0.16 13.65 7.44
CA HIS A 111 0.00 15.09 7.73
C HIS A 111 -1.14 15.96 7.18
N GLN A 112 -2.23 16.06 7.95
CA GLN A 112 -3.18 17.20 8.11
C GLN A 112 -4.42 16.61 8.80
N HIS A 113 -4.82 16.96 10.02
CA HIS A 113 -4.98 18.29 10.60
C HIS A 113 -4.47 18.33 12.06
N ALA A 114 -3.59 19.28 12.35
CA ALA A 114 -3.45 19.86 13.69
C ALA A 114 -3.23 21.37 13.50
N SER A 115 -4.31 22.05 13.11
CA SER A 115 -4.40 23.51 13.07
C SER A 115 -5.60 23.92 13.92
N ASN A 116 -5.33 24.16 15.21
CA ASN A 116 -5.87 25.19 16.10
C ASN A 116 -5.49 24.86 17.54
#